data_AF-A0A699S0M1-F1
#
_entry.id   AF-A0A699S0M1-F1
#
_cell.length_a   1.000
_cell.length_b   1.000
_cell.length_c   1.000
_cell.angle_alpha   90.00
_cell.angle_beta   90.00
_cell.angle_gamma   90.00
#
_symmetry.space_group_name_H-M   'P 1'
#
loop_
_entity.id
_entity.type
_entity.pdbx_description
1 polymer ?
#
loop_
_entity_poly.entity_id
_entity_poly.type
_entity_poly.pdbx_seq_one_letter_code
_entity_poly.pdbx_strand_id
1 'polypeptide(L)' 'TITEAQLQALIDQGVTAAMAEAKASRVRNGYGSNVSGRRLTQAVRECTYPDFLKCQPLNFKGTEGVIGLT' A
#
# COMPACT_ATOMS: atom_id res chain seq x y z
N THR A 1 -21.38 -1.47 -32.80
CA THR A 1 -20.32 -2.48 -32.57
C THR A 1 -19.16 -1.78 -31.91
N ILE A 2 -18.73 -2.27 -30.75
CA ILE A 2 -17.51 -1.76 -30.10
C ILE A 2 -16.32 -2.21 -30.96
N THR A 3 -15.43 -1.30 -31.31
CA THR A 3 -14.22 -1.63 -32.06
C THR A 3 -13.07 -1.93 -31.09
N GLU A 4 -12.09 -2.71 -31.54
CA GLU A 4 -10.90 -3.04 -30.75
C GLU A 4 -10.16 -1.78 -30.26
N ALA A 5 -10.12 -0.74 -31.09
CA ALA A 5 -9.56 0.56 -30.73
C ALA A 5 -10.31 1.24 -29.57
N GLN A 6 -11.64 1.11 -29.51
CA GLN A 6 -12.44 1.64 -28.39
C GLN A 6 -12.19 0.86 -27.11
N LEU A 7 -11.99 -0.46 -27.20
CA LEU A 7 -11.65 -1.28 -26.05
C LEU A 7 -10.25 -0.93 -25.51
N GLN A 8 -9.27 -0.75 -26.39
CA GLN A 8 -7.92 -0.37 -26.00
C GLN A 8 -7.90 1.02 -25.33
N ALA A 9 -8.64 1.99 -25.89
CA ALA A 9 -8.75 3.32 -25.31
C ALA A 9 -9.32 3.31 -23.89
N LEU A 10 -10.31 2.45 -23.61
CA LEU A 10 -10.87 2.30 -22.26
C LEU A 10 -9.88 1.68 -21.27
N ILE A 11 -9.08 0.71 -21.71
CA ILE A 11 -8.02 0.09 -20.89
C ILE A 11 -6.95 1.13 -20.55
N ASP A 12 -6.47 1.86 -21.55
CA ASP A 12 -5.42 2.87 -21.38
C ASP A 12 -5.88 4.00 -20.43
N GLN A 13 -7.15 4.40 -20.55
CA GLN A 13 -7.76 5.37 -19.64
C GLN A 13 -7.82 4.84 -18.20
N GLY A 14 -8.20 3.58 -18.00
CA GLY A 14 -8.23 2.93 -16.68
C GLY A 14 -6.85 2.83 -16.03
N VAL A 15 -5.84 2.43 -16.80
CA VAL A 15 -4.43 2.35 -16.33
C VAL A 15 -3.91 3.73 -15.94
N THR A 16 -4.19 4.75 -16.76
CA THR A 16 -3.78 6.13 -16.49
C THR A 16 -4.42 6.67 -15.21
N ALA A 17 -5.71 6.42 -15.01
CA ALA A 17 -6.43 6.83 -13.81
C ALA A 17 -5.88 6.14 -12.55
N ALA A 18 -5.67 4.83 -12.58
CA ALA A 18 -5.09 4.07 -11.46
C ALA A 18 -3.67 4.55 -11.11
N MET A 19 -2.85 4.84 -12.12
CA MET A 19 -1.50 5.38 -11.93
C MET A 19 -1.52 6.79 -11.31
N ALA A 20 -2.48 7.63 -11.68
CA ALA A 20 -2.65 8.96 -11.12
C ALA A 20 -3.12 8.90 -9.65
N GLU A 21 -4.08 8.01 -9.34
CA GLU A 21 -4.56 7.77 -7.98
C GLU A 21 -3.45 7.24 -7.07
N ALA A 22 -2.66 6.27 -7.55
CA ALA A 22 -1.51 5.75 -6.80
C ALA A 22 -0.48 6.85 -6.50
N LYS A 23 -0.21 7.76 -7.45
CA LYS A 23 0.66 8.92 -7.23
C LYS A 23 0.07 9.91 -6.23
N ALA A 24 -1.22 10.21 -6.31
CA ALA A 24 -1.90 11.09 -5.36
C ALA A 24 -1.93 10.49 -3.94
N SER A 25 -2.10 9.18 -3.81
CA SER A 25 -2.04 8.48 -2.52
C SER A 25 -0.64 8.55 -1.88
N ARG A 26 0.43 8.55 -2.69
CA ARG A 26 1.81 8.79 -2.24
C ARG A 26 2.12 10.25 -1.88
N VAL A 27 1.22 11.17 -2.19
CA VAL A 27 1.32 12.58 -1.75
C VAL A 27 0.52 12.80 -0.46
N ARG A 28 -0.58 12.04 -0.27
CA ARG A 28 -1.44 12.12 0.92
C ARG A 28 -0.82 11.54 2.20
N ASN A 29 0.18 10.67 2.10
CA ASN A 29 0.93 10.14 3.25
C ASN A 29 2.04 11.09 3.76
N GLY A 30 1.89 12.40 3.52
CA GLY A 30 2.65 13.46 4.17
C GLY A 30 2.10 13.80 5.56
N TYR A 31 2.73 13.25 6.60
CA TYR A 31 2.77 13.74 8.00
C TYR A 31 1.46 13.83 8.77
N GLY A 32 1.23 12.80 9.59
CA GLY A 32 0.31 12.89 10.72
C GLY A 32 0.57 11.80 11.76
N SER A 33 1.65 11.91 12.53
CA SER A 33 1.66 11.57 13.96
C SER A 33 3.06 11.73 14.55
N ASN A 34 3.20 12.73 15.40
CA ASN A 34 4.35 12.94 16.25
C ASN A 34 4.26 11.98 17.44
N VAL A 35 4.71 10.73 17.30
CA VAL A 35 4.98 9.87 18.46
C VAL A 35 6.27 9.11 18.22
N SER A 36 7.34 9.64 18.82
CA SER A 36 8.57 8.95 19.24
C SER A 36 9.30 8.09 18.19
N GLY A 37 10.41 8.64 17.67
CA GLY A 37 11.58 7.84 17.32
C GLY A 37 11.58 7.18 15.93
N ARG A 38 12.24 7.85 14.98
CA ARG A 38 12.59 7.41 13.61
C ARG A 38 11.42 7.41 12.63
N ARG A 39 11.40 8.48 11.83
CA ARG A 39 11.15 8.44 10.38
C ARG A 39 11.74 7.14 9.80
N LEU A 40 10.94 6.11 9.68
CA LEU A 40 11.14 5.13 8.64
C LEU A 40 10.50 5.77 7.41
N THR A 41 11.24 6.67 6.76
CA THR A 41 11.28 6.68 5.29
C THR A 41 11.17 5.22 4.89
N GLN A 42 10.13 4.87 4.13
CA GLN A 42 9.73 3.50 3.79
C GLN A 42 10.93 2.68 3.32
N ALA A 43 11.70 2.23 4.29
CA ALA A 43 12.90 1.48 4.12
C ALA A 43 12.34 0.09 4.13
N VAL A 44 12.27 -0.50 2.95
CA VAL A 44 12.24 -1.95 2.81
C VAL A 44 13.54 -2.42 3.46
N ARG A 45 13.52 -2.54 4.79
CA ARG A 45 14.58 -3.20 5.53
C ARG A 45 14.34 -4.67 5.26
N GLU A 46 15.31 -5.34 4.65
CA GLU A 46 15.35 -6.79 4.61
C GLU A 46 15.26 -7.27 6.05
N CYS A 47 14.08 -7.72 6.46
CA CYS A 47 13.86 -8.27 7.79
C CYS A 47 14.22 -9.74 7.70
N THR A 48 15.32 -10.13 8.35
CA THR A 48 15.67 -11.54 8.43
C THR A 48 14.75 -12.25 9.43
N TYR A 49 14.64 -13.57 9.34
CA TYR A 49 13.81 -14.35 10.27
C TYR A 49 14.15 -14.08 11.77
N PRO A 50 15.43 -14.01 12.18
CA PRO A 50 15.80 -13.61 13.54
C PRO A 50 15.42 -12.18 13.92
N ASP A 51 15.40 -11.25 12.97
CA ASP A 51 15.00 -9.87 13.22
C ASP A 51 13.49 -9.77 13.48
N PHE A 52 12.70 -10.55 12.74
CA PHE A 52 11.25 -10.66 12.97
C PHE A 52 10.92 -11.19 14.36
N LEU A 53 11.64 -12.23 14.82
CA LEU A 53 11.45 -12.78 16.17
C LEU A 53 11.73 -11.77 17.30
N LYS A 54 12.51 -10.72 17.03
CA LYS A 54 12.82 -9.64 17.98
C LYS A 54 11.84 -8.47 17.91
N CYS A 55 10.98 -8.42 16.89
CA CYS A 55 9.98 -7.36 16.78
C CYS A 55 8.92 -7.53 17.86
N GLN A 56 8.60 -6.44 18.57
CA GLN A 56 7.46 -6.44 19.49
C GLN A 56 6.16 -6.43 18.68
N PRO A 57 5.24 -7.39 18.89
CA PRO A 57 3.93 -7.35 18.25
C PRO A 57 3.23 -6.06 18.65
N LEU A 58 2.75 -5.32 17.65
CA LEU A 58 1.92 -4.15 17.93
C LEU A 58 0.57 -4.63 18.47
N ASN A 59 0.08 -3.96 19.51
CA ASN A 59 -1.27 -4.19 20.02
C ASN A 59 -2.28 -3.73 18.97
N PHE A 60 -2.73 -4.66 18.13
CA PHE A 60 -3.76 -4.38 17.15
C PHE A 60 -5.09 -4.15 17.88
N LYS A 61 -5.60 -2.93 17.82
CA LYS A 61 -6.95 -2.60 18.29
C LYS A 61 -7.90 -2.47 17.10
N GLY A 62 -8.18 -3.60 16.45
CA GLY A 62 -9.14 -3.67 15.35
C GLY A 62 -9.87 -5.00 15.32
N THR A 63 -11.10 -4.99 14.81
CA THR A 63 -11.91 -6.18 14.48
C THR A 63 -11.91 -6.42 12.98
N GLU A 64 -10.74 -6.37 12.34
CA GLU A 64 -10.62 -6.69 10.92
C GLU A 64 -10.11 -8.12 10.78
N GLY A 65 -10.96 -8.95 10.16
CA GLY A 65 -10.91 -10.40 10.19
C GLY A 65 -9.65 -11.01 9.60
N VAL A 66 -9.23 -12.11 10.22
CA VAL A 66 -8.37 -13.11 9.57
C VAL A 66 -9.18 -13.67 8.40
N ILE A 67 -8.84 -13.28 7.17
CA ILE A 67 -9.33 -14.02 6.00
C ILE A 67 -8.56 -15.33 5.99
N GLY A 68 -9.21 -16.40 6.45
CA GLY A 68 -8.66 -17.75 6.35
C GLY A 68 -8.38 -18.06 4.88
N LEU A 69 -7.12 -18.37 4.58
CA LEU A 69 -6.76 -18.94 3.28
C LEU A 69 -7.26 -20.38 3.29
N THR A 70 -8.46 -20.61 2.74
CA THR A 70 -8.94 -21.95 2.34
C THR A 70 -8.26 -22.39 1.06
#